data_AF-A0A934FQH5-F1
#
_entry.id   AF-A0A934FQH5-F1
#
_cell.length_a   1.000
_cell.length_b   1.000
_cell.length_c   1.000
_cell.angle_alpha   90.00
_cell.angle_beta   90.00
_cell.angle_gamma   90.00
#
_symmetry.space_group_name_H-M   'P 1'
#
loop_
_entity.id
_entity.type
_entity.pdbx_description
1 polymer ?
#
loop_
_entity_poly.entity_id
_entity_poly.type
_entity_poly.pdbx_seq_one_letter_code
_entity_poly.pdbx_strand_id
1 'polypeptide(L)'
;MLPLLALAALFAPQDQDPVELLRAVQRQIDAQAIAAAAEKPLIEPTTGRLPGFLMPAYGQKLRAEGLGALALARRDLTLPVGQGEEPDVHDVLAVYERLAGVSLPAAPDSRLDLGRFENLVSDVHRELVQAIGSGREPERVVPQLRASIDDVRMRSDHLGNLAEKEFDDLRERLARLAKVDAARVHALGASILVASLALAADDGATRLARGQTGAPRGDGVVVGDVLLDRDAAFGRMVVGGPGRNVYDCTQLDVIIDVGGDDEYRGPAGGAGERNRLAVVVDLAGNDRYLCGNDALGSASLGIGVLLDAAGDDQYEAQGRSAGFALAGFGAFVDLAGNDRYVLGDMCAGVAIAGNAIFVDVAGDDRLNAGVESCGVGLPGGLGWFCDALGDDVRRIAHVGKSVIDGASVDVSIALGVGLGAPPLLAPGCGVFIDAAGHDRTEVAGLSCGVGGRGGVGIHFDGAGDDALIAGDLAFGVAYGRGLGLAIDESGDDTRSFGRFACGAASDESVAAAFDGSGDDRGLARAPAFGAAQRLAEACCIDLGGRDSWSLDVDGGAVRIAGLRAVTGASIGVFLDVGGAEDRYEFHGALAPENARTRMFSDGAGETLTKQVFVDR
;
A
#
# COMPACT_ATOMS: atom_id res chain seq x y z
N MET A 1 -13.26 -23.10 5.40
CA MET A 1 -14.56 -23.12 4.68
C MET A 1 -15.81 -23.05 5.58
N LEU A 2 -16.03 -23.93 6.56
CA LEU A 2 -17.18 -23.82 7.48
C LEU A 2 -17.34 -22.43 8.17
N PRO A 3 -16.26 -21.69 8.50
CA PRO A 3 -16.36 -20.32 9.02
C PRO A 3 -16.83 -19.28 7.99
N LEU A 4 -16.54 -19.47 6.70
CA LEU A 4 -16.95 -18.57 5.62
C LEU A 4 -18.46 -18.66 5.30
N LEU A 5 -19.06 -19.84 5.50
CA LEU A 5 -20.47 -20.09 5.20
C LEU A 5 -21.41 -19.85 6.39
N ALA A 6 -20.92 -20.01 7.61
CA ALA A 6 -21.67 -19.70 8.82
C ALA A 6 -21.97 -18.21 8.98
N LEU A 7 -21.23 -17.35 8.26
CA LEU A 7 -21.37 -15.90 8.34
C LEU A 7 -22.31 -15.34 7.26
N ALA A 8 -22.33 -15.86 6.02
CA ALA A 8 -23.39 -15.51 5.04
C ALA A 8 -24.80 -15.73 5.64
N ALA A 9 -24.92 -16.69 6.55
CA ALA A 9 -26.11 -16.97 7.36
C ALA A 9 -26.40 -15.96 8.50
N LEU A 10 -25.39 -15.23 8.99
CA LEU A 10 -25.48 -14.21 10.05
C LEU A 10 -25.82 -12.82 9.52
N PHE A 11 -25.52 -12.57 8.24
CA PHE A 11 -25.74 -11.29 7.55
C PHE A 11 -26.95 -11.32 6.60
N ALA A 12 -27.60 -12.49 6.44
CA ALA A 12 -28.88 -12.59 5.74
C ALA A 12 -29.99 -11.83 6.49
N PRO A 13 -30.90 -11.11 5.79
CA PRO A 13 -32.09 -10.51 6.39
C PRO A 13 -32.90 -11.55 7.18
N GLN A 14 -33.54 -11.13 8.28
CA GLN A 14 -34.18 -12.00 9.30
C GLN A 14 -35.29 -12.96 8.79
N ASP A 15 -35.66 -12.87 7.51
CA ASP A 15 -36.77 -13.63 6.90
C ASP A 15 -36.32 -14.90 6.15
N GLN A 16 -35.03 -15.30 6.21
CA GLN A 16 -34.53 -16.50 5.52
C GLN A 16 -34.03 -17.60 6.46
N ASP A 17 -34.23 -18.87 6.07
CA ASP A 17 -33.70 -20.05 6.76
C ASP A 17 -32.22 -20.27 6.37
N PRO A 18 -31.26 -19.84 7.21
CA PRO A 18 -29.84 -19.89 6.87
C PRO A 18 -29.33 -21.33 6.74
N VAL A 19 -30.11 -22.30 7.23
CA VAL A 19 -29.80 -23.71 7.26
C VAL A 19 -29.91 -24.35 5.88
N GLU A 20 -30.77 -23.88 4.96
CA GLU A 20 -30.85 -24.44 3.60
C GLU A 20 -29.66 -24.06 2.71
N LEU A 21 -29.20 -22.80 2.78
CA LEU A 21 -28.00 -22.30 2.09
C LEU A 21 -26.75 -23.04 2.58
N LEU A 22 -26.59 -23.14 3.91
CA LEU A 22 -25.53 -23.93 4.56
C LEU A 22 -25.58 -25.41 4.13
N ARG A 23 -26.76 -26.02 4.02
CA ARG A 23 -26.91 -27.41 3.57
C ARG A 23 -26.59 -27.60 2.09
N ALA A 24 -26.89 -26.64 1.21
CA ALA A 24 -26.55 -26.73 -0.21
C ALA A 24 -25.03 -26.71 -0.42
N VAL A 25 -24.33 -25.78 0.23
CA VAL A 25 -22.87 -25.68 0.11
C VAL A 25 -22.16 -26.83 0.84
N GLN A 26 -22.63 -27.22 2.04
CA GLN A 26 -22.09 -28.36 2.80
C GLN A 26 -22.21 -29.69 2.03
N ARG A 27 -23.35 -29.96 1.35
CA ARG A 27 -23.53 -31.15 0.50
C ARG A 27 -22.50 -31.24 -0.64
N GLN A 28 -21.97 -30.10 -1.08
CA GLN A 28 -21.04 -29.99 -2.21
C GLN A 28 -19.57 -30.07 -1.75
N ILE A 29 -19.26 -29.59 -0.54
CA ILE A 29 -17.98 -29.76 0.18
C ILE A 29 -17.78 -31.23 0.59
N ASP A 30 -18.80 -31.86 1.17
CA ASP A 30 -18.72 -33.23 1.70
C ASP A 30 -18.52 -34.28 0.60
N ALA A 31 -18.83 -33.95 -0.66
CA ALA A 31 -18.50 -34.77 -1.82
C ALA A 31 -16.98 -34.81 -2.15
N GLN A 32 -16.12 -34.05 -1.44
CA GLN A 32 -14.70 -33.83 -1.74
C GLN A 32 -13.73 -34.00 -0.55
N ALA A 33 -14.00 -34.88 0.41
CA ALA A 33 -13.12 -35.17 1.56
C ALA A 33 -11.72 -35.79 1.23
N ILE A 34 -10.95 -35.20 0.31
CA ILE A 34 -9.58 -35.58 -0.09
C ILE A 34 -8.56 -34.43 0.20
N ALA A 35 -8.99 -33.24 0.66
CA ALA A 35 -8.09 -32.10 0.89
C ALA A 35 -7.37 -32.05 2.27
N ALA A 36 -7.56 -33.05 3.14
CA ALA A 36 -6.99 -33.05 4.50
C ALA A 36 -5.48 -33.45 4.57
N ALA A 37 -4.79 -33.60 3.43
CA ALA A 37 -3.40 -34.07 3.37
C ALA A 37 -2.35 -33.00 3.08
N ALA A 38 -2.74 -31.74 2.78
CA ALA A 38 -1.81 -30.70 2.31
C ALA A 38 -1.19 -29.84 3.44
N GLU A 39 -1.67 -29.92 4.68
CA GLU A 39 -1.33 -28.94 5.72
C GLU A 39 -0.01 -29.16 6.50
N LYS A 40 0.79 -30.20 6.21
CA LYS A 40 1.86 -30.61 7.15
C LYS A 40 3.30 -30.07 6.96
N PRO A 41 3.70 -29.40 5.85
CA PRO A 41 5.06 -28.85 5.80
C PRO A 41 5.17 -27.36 5.39
N LEU A 42 4.30 -26.47 5.87
CA LEU A 42 4.31 -25.04 5.45
C LEU A 42 4.44 -24.00 6.57
N ILE A 43 4.79 -24.44 7.78
CA ILE A 43 5.09 -23.55 8.91
C ILE A 43 6.57 -23.75 9.27
N GLU A 44 7.47 -23.17 8.47
CA GLU A 44 8.77 -22.80 9.01
C GLU A 44 8.89 -21.28 8.93
N PRO A 45 8.98 -20.58 10.08
CA PRO A 45 9.30 -19.17 10.08
C PRO A 45 10.69 -19.03 9.47
N THR A 46 10.83 -18.33 8.34
CA THR A 46 12.16 -17.84 7.95
C THR A 46 12.63 -16.90 9.05
N THR A 47 13.52 -17.41 9.89
CA THR A 47 14.17 -16.71 10.99
C THR A 47 14.98 -15.55 10.45
N GLY A 48 14.35 -14.38 10.29
CA GLY A 48 14.99 -13.13 9.93
C GLY A 48 14.54 -12.04 10.91
N ARG A 49 15.50 -11.27 11.44
CA ARG A 49 15.28 -10.16 12.38
C ARG A 49 14.65 -8.89 11.76
N LEU A 50 14.16 -8.98 10.53
CA LEU A 50 13.34 -7.92 9.92
C LEU A 50 11.93 -8.07 10.50
N PRO A 51 11.27 -7.00 10.98
CA PRO A 51 10.01 -7.13 11.70
C PRO A 51 9.05 -7.96 10.87
N GLY A 52 8.69 -9.13 11.42
CA GLY A 52 7.45 -9.76 11.02
C GLY A 52 6.37 -8.79 11.48
N PHE A 53 5.88 -7.97 10.55
CA PHE A 53 4.69 -7.15 10.76
C PHE A 53 3.57 -8.07 11.28
N LEU A 54 2.53 -7.54 11.95
CA LEU A 54 1.39 -8.38 12.33
C LEU A 54 0.62 -8.91 11.11
N MET A 55 0.88 -8.38 9.91
CA MET A 55 0.13 -8.72 8.70
C MET A 55 0.30 -10.15 8.17
N PRO A 56 1.47 -10.82 8.24
CA PRO A 56 1.54 -12.28 8.08
C PRO A 56 0.75 -13.07 9.14
N ALA A 57 0.60 -12.54 10.37
CA ALA A 57 -0.29 -13.12 11.38
C ALA A 57 -1.77 -12.85 11.05
N TYR A 58 -2.08 -11.73 10.39
CA TYR A 58 -3.39 -11.46 9.80
C TYR A 58 -3.69 -12.40 8.63
N GLY A 59 -2.72 -12.69 7.77
CA GLY A 59 -2.85 -13.73 6.74
C GLY A 59 -2.99 -15.14 7.30
N GLN A 60 -2.32 -15.44 8.43
CA GLN A 60 -2.56 -16.68 9.18
C GLN A 60 -3.94 -16.70 9.86
N LYS A 61 -4.41 -15.57 10.40
CA LYS A 61 -5.77 -15.42 10.96
C LYS A 61 -6.85 -15.45 9.89
N LEU A 62 -6.67 -14.82 8.74
CA LEU A 62 -7.58 -14.90 7.58
C LEU A 62 -7.67 -16.36 7.11
N ARG A 63 -6.55 -17.09 7.09
CA ARG A 63 -6.54 -18.54 6.80
C ARG A 63 -7.18 -19.39 7.92
N ALA A 64 -6.99 -19.05 9.19
CA ALA A 64 -7.44 -19.85 10.34
C ALA A 64 -8.88 -19.55 10.80
N GLU A 65 -9.27 -18.28 10.82
CA GLU A 65 -10.53 -17.74 11.33
C GLU A 65 -11.52 -17.40 10.20
N GLY A 66 -11.06 -17.31 8.94
CA GLY A 66 -11.90 -16.93 7.81
C GLY A 66 -12.53 -15.56 8.02
N LEU A 67 -13.86 -15.50 8.09
CA LEU A 67 -14.63 -14.26 8.20
C LEU A 67 -14.50 -13.51 9.53
N GLY A 68 -14.07 -14.16 10.62
CA GLY A 68 -13.77 -13.46 11.88
C GLY A 68 -12.65 -12.43 11.73
N ALA A 69 -11.73 -12.67 10.79
CA ALA A 69 -10.64 -11.76 10.46
C ALA A 69 -11.06 -10.64 9.49
N LEU A 70 -12.20 -10.74 8.81
CA LEU A 70 -12.72 -9.72 7.88
C LEU A 70 -13.51 -8.63 8.60
N ALA A 71 -14.35 -9.01 9.57
CA ALA A 71 -14.94 -8.03 10.49
C ALA A 71 -13.86 -7.32 11.31
N LEU A 72 -12.76 -8.01 11.61
CA LEU A 72 -11.57 -7.41 12.20
C LEU A 72 -10.88 -6.46 11.20
N ALA A 73 -10.69 -6.88 9.93
CA ALA A 73 -10.01 -6.11 8.91
C ALA A 73 -10.71 -4.79 8.65
N ARG A 74 -12.02 -4.85 8.35
CA ARG A 74 -12.86 -3.68 8.14
C ARG A 74 -12.79 -2.74 9.34
N ARG A 75 -13.04 -3.25 10.55
CA ARG A 75 -12.96 -2.43 11.78
C ARG A 75 -11.58 -1.78 11.97
N ASP A 76 -10.51 -2.48 11.63
CA ASP A 76 -9.17 -1.98 11.84
C ASP A 76 -8.76 -0.97 10.73
N LEU A 77 -9.34 -1.07 9.53
CA LEU A 77 -9.10 -0.23 8.34
C LEU A 77 -9.99 1.03 8.27
N THR A 78 -11.26 0.94 8.67
CA THR A 78 -12.23 2.04 8.55
C THR A 78 -11.78 3.25 9.37
N LEU A 79 -11.80 4.41 8.72
CA LEU A 79 -11.65 5.72 9.36
C LEU A 79 -13.03 6.24 9.84
N PRO A 80 -13.06 7.09 10.88
CA PRO A 80 -14.31 7.57 11.46
C PRO A 80 -15.00 8.67 10.60
N VAL A 81 -15.27 8.37 9.34
CA VAL A 81 -15.96 9.28 8.41
C VAL A 81 -17.46 9.32 8.74
N GLY A 82 -18.08 10.51 8.68
CA GLY A 82 -19.54 10.67 8.74
C GLY A 82 -20.17 10.70 10.14
N GLN A 83 -19.39 10.78 11.23
CA GLN A 83 -19.90 10.93 12.60
C GLN A 83 -20.04 12.38 13.10
N GLY A 84 -19.85 13.37 12.21
CA GLY A 84 -19.97 14.80 12.52
C GLY A 84 -18.64 15.52 12.81
N GLU A 85 -17.53 14.79 12.77
CA GLU A 85 -16.16 15.29 12.71
C GLU A 85 -15.48 14.63 11.50
N GLU A 86 -14.73 15.41 10.72
CA GLU A 86 -13.90 14.93 9.61
C GLU A 86 -12.67 14.21 10.20
N PRO A 87 -12.24 13.05 9.66
CA PRO A 87 -11.06 12.35 10.14
C PRO A 87 -9.83 13.24 10.04
N ASP A 88 -8.97 13.17 11.05
CA ASP A 88 -7.69 13.84 11.04
C ASP A 88 -6.52 12.85 10.84
N VAL A 89 -5.30 13.40 10.73
CA VAL A 89 -4.08 12.60 10.60
C VAL A 89 -3.85 11.64 11.77
N HIS A 90 -4.37 11.91 12.98
CA HIS A 90 -4.25 10.99 14.11
C HIS A 90 -5.14 9.77 13.94
N ASP A 91 -6.33 9.93 13.35
CA ASP A 91 -7.18 8.79 12.98
C ASP A 91 -6.50 7.91 11.93
N VAL A 92 -5.90 8.51 10.89
CA VAL A 92 -5.10 7.81 9.86
C VAL A 92 -3.96 7.03 10.50
N LEU A 93 -3.22 7.66 11.41
CA LEU A 93 -2.10 7.01 12.08
C LEU A 93 -2.54 5.93 13.08
N ALA A 94 -3.71 6.04 13.68
CA ALA A 94 -4.27 5.00 14.53
C ALA A 94 -4.63 3.74 13.72
N VAL A 95 -5.08 3.89 12.46
CA VAL A 95 -5.26 2.76 11.53
C VAL A 95 -3.90 2.11 11.26
N TYR A 96 -2.88 2.91 10.92
CA TYR A 96 -1.53 2.43 10.71
C TYR A 96 -0.96 1.66 11.92
N GLU A 97 -1.10 2.17 13.15
CA GLU A 97 -0.67 1.48 14.38
C GLU A 97 -1.26 0.07 14.52
N ARG A 98 -2.57 -0.04 14.29
CA ARG A 98 -3.29 -1.32 14.35
C ARG A 98 -2.76 -2.31 13.33
N LEU A 99 -2.52 -1.86 12.09
CA LEU A 99 -2.12 -2.73 10.98
C LEU A 99 -0.63 -3.08 11.00
N ALA A 100 0.24 -2.10 11.27
CA ALA A 100 1.67 -2.31 11.40
C ALA A 100 2.03 -3.05 12.71
N GLY A 101 1.11 -3.07 13.69
CA GLY A 101 1.32 -3.74 14.97
C GLY A 101 2.34 -3.02 15.84
N VAL A 102 2.40 -1.70 15.71
CA VAL A 102 3.30 -0.84 16.47
C VAL A 102 2.49 0.20 17.22
N SER A 103 3.02 0.62 18.36
CA SER A 103 2.55 1.84 19.00
C SER A 103 3.47 2.97 18.57
N LEU A 104 2.91 3.96 17.90
CA LEU A 104 3.53 5.26 17.76
C LEU A 104 3.76 5.82 19.17
N PRO A 105 4.87 6.54 19.38
CA PRO A 105 5.08 7.22 20.63
C PRO A 105 3.93 8.20 20.87
N ALA A 106 3.52 8.37 22.12
CA ALA A 106 2.54 9.39 22.47
C ALA A 106 3.01 10.73 21.93
N ALA A 107 2.08 11.51 21.35
CA ALA A 107 2.37 12.87 20.93
C ALA A 107 3.06 13.60 22.07
N PRO A 108 4.22 14.24 21.82
CA PRO A 108 4.84 15.05 22.85
C PRO A 108 3.83 16.09 23.34
N ASP A 109 3.85 16.44 24.64
CA ASP A 109 3.01 17.50 25.20
C ASP A 109 2.95 18.70 24.24
N SER A 110 1.81 19.41 24.19
CA SER A 110 1.49 20.61 23.37
C SER A 110 2.40 21.85 23.57
N ARG A 111 3.62 21.61 24.04
CA ARG A 111 4.74 22.51 24.30
C ARG A 111 6.02 21.99 23.64
N LEU A 112 5.94 21.27 22.52
CA LEU A 112 7.14 20.94 21.77
C LEU A 112 7.74 22.25 21.24
N ASP A 113 8.90 22.63 21.78
CA ASP A 113 9.67 23.77 21.30
C ASP A 113 10.80 23.29 20.37
N LEU A 114 11.36 24.22 19.60
CA LEU A 114 12.41 23.94 18.63
C LEU A 114 13.64 23.24 19.26
N GLY A 115 13.97 23.57 20.50
CA GLY A 115 15.10 22.97 21.20
C GLY A 115 14.83 21.51 21.58
N ARG A 116 13.60 21.19 22.01
CA ARG A 116 13.17 19.81 22.26
C ARG A 116 13.15 18.99 20.97
N PHE A 117 12.65 19.56 19.88
CA PHE A 117 12.66 18.90 18.57
C PHE A 117 14.09 18.61 18.10
N GLU A 118 14.99 19.61 18.13
CA GLU A 118 16.41 19.42 17.78
C GLU A 118 17.09 18.34 18.65
N ASN A 119 16.81 18.32 19.96
CA ASN A 119 17.36 17.31 20.86
C ASN A 119 16.85 15.91 20.50
N LEU A 120 15.55 15.76 20.22
CA LEU A 120 14.97 14.51 19.77
C LEU A 120 15.63 14.03 18.47
N VAL A 121 15.76 14.90 17.47
CA VAL A 121 16.41 14.55 16.19
C VAL A 121 17.87 14.17 16.39
N SER A 122 18.58 14.84 17.30
CA SER A 122 19.97 14.51 17.65
C SER A 122 20.10 13.15 18.33
N ASP A 123 19.18 12.82 19.24
CA ASP A 123 19.13 11.52 19.91
C ASP A 123 18.77 10.41 18.91
N VAL A 124 17.77 10.65 18.06
CA VAL A 124 17.39 9.72 16.99
C VAL A 124 18.57 9.46 16.06
N HIS A 125 19.27 10.49 15.61
CA HIS A 125 20.44 10.34 14.75
C HIS A 125 21.52 9.44 15.40
N ARG A 126 21.81 9.67 16.69
CA ARG A 126 22.77 8.87 17.46
C ARG A 126 22.34 7.40 17.57
N GLU A 127 21.07 7.16 17.83
CA GLU A 127 20.52 5.80 17.93
C GLU A 127 20.43 5.10 16.58
N LEU A 128 20.13 5.84 15.52
CA LEU A 128 20.05 5.33 14.15
C LEU A 128 21.42 4.78 13.70
N VAL A 129 22.52 5.44 14.06
CA VAL A 129 23.88 4.93 13.82
C VAL A 129 24.10 3.57 14.49
N GLN A 130 23.51 3.33 15.68
CA GLN A 130 23.60 2.03 16.36
C GLN A 130 22.68 0.98 15.72
N ALA A 131 21.45 1.36 15.35
CA ALA A 131 20.46 0.49 14.73
C ALA A 131 20.92 -0.02 13.36
N ILE A 132 21.54 0.85 12.56
CA ILE A 132 22.11 0.51 11.25
C ILE A 132 23.49 -0.12 11.43
N GLY A 133 24.30 0.37 12.37
CA GLY A 133 25.64 -0.10 12.69
C GLY A 133 26.75 0.67 11.96
N SER A 134 27.79 1.02 12.71
CA SER A 134 28.93 1.86 12.29
C SER A 134 29.78 1.33 11.12
N GLY A 135 29.60 0.07 10.71
CA GLY A 135 30.25 -0.49 9.52
C GLY A 135 29.50 -0.25 8.20
N ARG A 136 28.38 0.49 8.24
CA ARG A 136 27.48 0.69 7.10
C ARG A 136 27.30 2.16 6.77
N GLU A 137 28.37 2.82 6.33
CA GLU A 137 28.24 4.19 5.82
C GLU A 137 27.32 4.22 4.59
N PRO A 138 26.32 5.15 4.54
CA PRO A 138 25.28 5.11 3.52
C PRO A 138 25.88 5.21 2.12
N GLU A 139 26.80 6.16 1.92
CA GLU A 139 27.60 6.36 0.72
C GLU A 139 28.23 5.08 0.15
N ARG A 140 28.56 4.09 1.00
CA ARG A 140 29.17 2.84 0.59
C ARG A 140 28.16 1.73 0.38
N VAL A 141 27.15 1.64 1.24
CA VAL A 141 26.24 0.48 1.30
C VAL A 141 25.00 0.67 0.44
N VAL A 142 24.44 1.89 0.41
CA VAL A 142 23.20 2.20 -0.31
C VAL A 142 23.31 1.86 -1.81
N PRO A 143 24.39 2.23 -2.55
CA PRO A 143 24.51 1.87 -3.97
C PRO A 143 24.51 0.35 -4.22
N GLN A 144 25.19 -0.40 -3.36
CA GLN A 144 25.27 -1.86 -3.49
C GLN A 144 23.95 -2.54 -3.14
N LEU A 145 23.24 -1.99 -2.16
CA LEU A 145 21.94 -2.47 -1.75
C LEU A 145 20.90 -2.21 -2.85
N ARG A 146 20.88 -1.01 -3.44
CA ARG A 146 20.04 -0.65 -4.58
C ARG A 146 20.26 -1.60 -5.75
N ALA A 147 21.51 -1.80 -6.15
CA ALA A 147 21.84 -2.74 -7.23
C ALA A 147 21.36 -4.18 -6.94
N SER A 148 21.48 -4.64 -5.69
CA SER A 148 21.01 -5.97 -5.30
C SER A 148 19.49 -6.09 -5.38
N ILE A 149 18.78 -5.02 -5.07
CA ILE A 149 17.32 -4.96 -5.09
C ILE A 149 16.78 -4.82 -6.49
N ASP A 150 17.42 -4.00 -7.32
CA ASP A 150 17.11 -3.94 -8.75
C ASP A 150 17.31 -5.32 -9.39
N ASP A 151 18.37 -6.04 -9.04
CA ASP A 151 18.58 -7.43 -9.45
C ASP A 151 17.43 -8.35 -9.00
N VAL A 152 17.00 -8.28 -7.73
CA VAL A 152 15.86 -9.06 -7.23
C VAL A 152 14.58 -8.73 -7.99
N ARG A 153 14.33 -7.44 -8.22
CA ARG A 153 13.11 -6.94 -8.85
C ARG A 153 13.01 -7.41 -10.30
N MET A 154 14.05 -7.13 -11.08
CA MET A 154 14.13 -7.48 -12.51
C MET A 154 14.12 -9.00 -12.76
N ARG A 155 14.59 -9.79 -11.79
CA ARG A 155 14.71 -11.25 -11.95
C ARG A 155 13.70 -12.03 -11.10
N SER A 156 12.74 -11.36 -10.46
CA SER A 156 11.84 -11.95 -9.46
C SER A 156 11.12 -13.21 -9.96
N ASP A 157 10.67 -13.23 -11.22
CA ASP A 157 9.99 -14.39 -11.84
C ASP A 157 10.93 -15.54 -12.27
N HIS A 158 12.24 -15.32 -12.18
CA HIS A 158 13.28 -16.24 -12.63
C HIS A 158 14.33 -16.53 -11.56
N LEU A 159 14.09 -16.15 -10.30
CA LEU A 159 15.02 -16.39 -9.20
C LEU A 159 15.38 -17.89 -9.06
N GLY A 160 14.42 -18.78 -9.32
CA GLY A 160 14.66 -20.23 -9.30
C GLY A 160 15.49 -20.77 -10.47
N ASN A 161 15.77 -19.95 -11.48
CA ASN A 161 16.57 -20.30 -12.66
C ASN A 161 18.00 -19.73 -12.59
N LEU A 162 18.34 -18.98 -11.53
CA LEU A 162 19.68 -18.45 -11.33
C LEU A 162 20.68 -19.60 -11.12
N ALA A 163 21.92 -19.40 -11.56
CA ALA A 163 22.99 -20.32 -11.18
C ALA A 163 23.19 -20.26 -9.66
N GLU A 164 23.49 -21.39 -9.04
CA GLU A 164 23.65 -21.51 -7.56
C GLU A 164 24.59 -20.44 -6.99
N LYS A 165 25.70 -20.18 -7.69
CA LYS A 165 26.65 -19.12 -7.31
C LYS A 165 26.04 -17.71 -7.36
N GLU A 166 25.26 -17.38 -8.40
CA GLU A 166 24.64 -16.06 -8.51
C GLU A 166 23.60 -15.83 -7.41
N PHE A 167 22.85 -16.89 -7.09
CA PHE A 167 21.90 -16.90 -6.00
C PHE A 167 22.59 -16.71 -4.65
N ASP A 168 23.69 -17.42 -4.39
CA ASP A 168 24.49 -17.27 -3.18
C ASP A 168 25.12 -15.88 -3.06
N ASP A 169 25.65 -15.33 -4.15
CA ASP A 169 26.22 -13.98 -4.18
C ASP A 169 25.16 -12.92 -3.88
N LEU A 170 23.92 -13.09 -4.38
CA LEU A 170 22.80 -12.20 -4.08
C LEU A 170 22.36 -12.32 -2.62
N ARG A 171 22.24 -13.55 -2.11
CA ARG A 171 21.91 -13.84 -0.71
C ARG A 171 22.94 -13.24 0.25
N GLU A 172 24.23 -13.35 -0.06
CA GLU A 172 25.31 -12.76 0.75
C GLU A 172 25.23 -11.23 0.76
N ARG A 173 24.95 -10.59 -0.38
CA ARG A 173 24.75 -9.15 -0.48
C ARG A 173 23.57 -8.68 0.36
N LEU A 174 22.44 -9.38 0.30
CA LEU A 174 21.22 -9.06 1.07
C LEU A 174 21.33 -9.42 2.56
N ALA A 175 22.18 -10.37 2.96
CA ALA A 175 22.43 -10.70 4.37
C ALA A 175 22.93 -9.50 5.20
N ARG A 176 23.38 -8.43 4.53
CA ARG A 176 23.73 -7.16 5.19
C ARG A 176 22.52 -6.45 5.80
N LEU A 177 21.32 -6.65 5.24
CA LEU A 177 20.04 -6.15 5.75
C LEU A 177 19.63 -6.83 7.06
N ALA A 178 19.90 -8.13 7.20
CA ALA A 178 19.56 -8.90 8.41
C ALA A 178 20.26 -8.41 9.69
N LYS A 179 21.23 -7.51 9.55
CA LYS A 179 21.98 -6.89 10.64
C LYS A 179 21.50 -5.47 10.96
N VAL A 180 20.57 -4.91 10.20
CA VAL A 180 19.86 -3.68 10.53
C VAL A 180 18.77 -4.03 11.53
N ASP A 181 18.70 -3.29 12.63
CA ASP A 181 17.59 -3.38 13.58
C ASP A 181 16.39 -2.60 13.03
N ALA A 182 15.66 -3.21 12.11
CA ALA A 182 14.56 -2.55 11.40
C ALA A 182 13.41 -2.15 12.32
N ALA A 183 13.16 -2.90 13.40
CA ALA A 183 12.18 -2.51 14.42
C ALA A 183 12.61 -1.21 15.13
N ARG A 184 13.90 -1.07 15.46
CA ARG A 184 14.42 0.17 16.04
C ARG A 184 14.42 1.33 15.04
N VAL A 185 14.81 1.10 13.78
CA VAL A 185 14.74 2.15 12.74
C VAL A 185 13.31 2.68 12.59
N HIS A 186 12.32 1.78 12.56
CA HIS A 186 10.92 2.14 12.52
C HIS A 186 10.52 2.98 13.75
N ALA A 187 10.78 2.52 14.98
CA ALA A 187 10.41 3.26 16.19
C ALA A 187 11.03 4.67 16.23
N LEU A 188 12.28 4.81 15.76
CA LEU A 188 12.96 6.10 15.65
C LEU A 188 12.32 7.01 14.60
N GLY A 189 11.95 6.46 13.43
CA GLY A 189 11.26 7.20 12.37
C GLY A 189 9.87 7.67 12.78
N ALA A 190 9.10 6.78 13.41
CA ALA A 190 7.81 7.10 14.01
C ALA A 190 7.91 8.24 15.05
N SER A 191 9.00 8.29 15.83
CA SER A 191 9.22 9.36 16.80
C SER A 191 9.42 10.72 16.14
N ILE A 192 10.09 10.77 14.99
CA ILE A 192 10.27 12.00 14.23
C ILE A 192 8.94 12.42 13.59
N LEU A 193 8.22 11.49 12.96
CA LEU A 193 6.92 11.77 12.34
C LEU A 193 5.93 12.38 13.35
N VAL A 194 5.77 11.74 14.52
CA VAL A 194 4.89 12.24 15.58
C VAL A 194 5.34 13.62 16.10
N ALA A 195 6.64 13.86 16.19
CA ALA A 195 7.17 15.16 16.61
C ALA A 195 6.95 16.24 15.55
N SER A 196 7.06 15.90 14.25
CA SER A 196 6.73 16.81 13.15
C SER A 196 5.25 17.18 13.17
N LEU A 197 4.35 16.21 13.37
CA LEU A 197 2.91 16.45 13.52
C LEU A 197 2.59 17.35 14.71
N ALA A 198 3.29 17.15 15.84
CA ALA A 198 3.12 18.03 17.00
C ALA A 198 3.62 19.47 16.76
N LEU A 199 4.58 19.68 15.85
CA LEU A 199 4.96 21.04 15.42
C LEU A 199 3.85 21.68 14.58
N ALA A 200 3.17 20.89 13.74
CA ALA A 200 2.11 21.34 12.84
C ALA A 200 0.76 21.59 13.53
N ALA A 201 0.38 20.75 14.51
CA ALA A 201 -0.92 20.84 15.20
C ALA A 201 -1.06 22.05 16.15
N ASP A 202 0.05 22.70 16.50
CA ASP A 202 0.10 23.83 17.43
C ASP A 202 0.05 25.18 16.67
N ASP A 203 -0.09 26.31 17.38
CA ASP A 203 0.27 27.66 16.86
C ASP A 203 1.81 27.78 16.64
N GLY A 204 2.43 26.69 16.14
CA GLY A 204 3.86 26.43 16.03
C GLY A 204 4.55 27.46 15.17
N ALA A 205 3.96 27.78 14.01
CA ALA A 205 4.39 28.87 13.14
C ALA A 205 4.52 30.19 13.92
N THR A 206 3.48 30.59 14.65
CA THR A 206 3.50 31.82 15.46
C THR A 206 4.51 31.79 16.60
N ARG A 207 4.70 30.65 17.27
CA ARG A 207 5.69 30.50 18.36
C ARG A 207 7.13 30.59 17.82
N LEU A 208 7.40 29.89 16.72
CA LEU A 208 8.69 29.87 16.05
C LEU A 208 9.03 31.27 15.51
N ALA A 209 8.06 31.94 14.88
CA ALA A 209 8.20 33.31 14.36
C ALA A 209 8.47 34.36 15.45
N ARG A 210 7.99 34.15 16.69
CA ARG A 210 8.20 35.09 17.82
C ARG A 210 9.53 34.92 18.54
N GLY A 211 10.26 33.83 18.31
CA GLY A 211 11.25 33.33 19.25
C GLY A 211 12.72 33.54 18.89
N GLN A 212 13.09 33.61 17.61
CA GLN A 212 14.51 33.51 17.20
C GLN A 212 14.79 34.30 15.92
N THR A 213 15.89 35.05 15.92
CA THR A 213 16.43 35.70 14.71
C THR A 213 17.88 35.26 14.55
N GLY A 214 18.12 34.30 13.67
CA GLY A 214 19.43 33.97 13.12
C GLY A 214 19.58 34.65 11.77
N ALA A 215 20.64 35.45 11.58
CA ALA A 215 20.91 35.99 10.25
C ALA A 215 21.24 34.84 9.28
N PRO A 216 20.72 34.85 8.04
CA PRO A 216 21.08 33.84 7.04
C PRO A 216 22.60 33.82 6.83
N ARG A 217 23.19 32.63 6.63
CA ARG A 217 24.65 32.49 6.40
C ARG A 217 25.17 33.22 5.17
N GLY A 218 24.28 33.58 4.22
CA GLY A 218 24.66 34.26 2.98
C GLY A 218 25.46 33.38 2.02
N ASP A 219 25.41 32.07 2.19
CA ASP A 219 26.06 31.06 1.34
C ASP A 219 25.22 30.66 0.12
N GLY A 220 23.99 31.17 0.02
CA GLY A 220 23.07 30.91 -1.09
C GLY A 220 22.34 29.55 -1.00
N VAL A 221 22.52 28.80 0.09
CA VAL A 221 21.79 27.54 0.34
C VAL A 221 20.32 27.81 0.64
N VAL A 222 20.04 28.93 1.30
CA VAL A 222 18.69 29.43 1.56
C VAL A 222 18.61 30.87 1.06
N VAL A 223 17.61 31.17 0.24
CA VAL A 223 17.31 32.52 -0.24
C VAL A 223 15.94 32.92 0.27
N GLY A 224 15.88 33.91 1.16
CA GLY A 224 14.64 34.34 1.81
C GLY A 224 14.90 34.79 3.24
N ASP A 225 13.83 34.94 4.01
CA ASP A 225 13.91 35.27 5.43
C ASP A 225 14.23 34.00 6.23
N VAL A 226 15.18 34.08 7.16
CA VAL A 226 15.62 32.93 7.97
C VAL A 226 15.51 33.30 9.44
N LEU A 227 14.84 32.46 10.21
CA LEU A 227 14.67 32.62 11.66
C LEU A 227 15.77 31.91 12.44
N LEU A 228 16.30 30.80 11.91
CA LEU A 228 17.41 30.06 12.50
C LEU A 228 18.20 29.33 11.40
N ASP A 229 19.52 29.33 11.52
CA ASP A 229 20.42 28.52 10.70
C ASP A 229 21.64 28.09 11.53
N ARG A 230 21.78 26.79 11.78
CA ARG A 230 22.89 26.25 12.59
C ARG A 230 23.22 24.81 12.25
N ASP A 231 24.45 24.43 12.61
CA ASP A 231 24.91 23.04 12.53
C ASP A 231 24.57 22.31 13.84
N ALA A 232 24.08 21.09 13.70
CA ALA A 232 23.74 20.17 14.79
C ALA A 232 24.43 18.82 14.58
N ALA A 233 24.30 17.91 15.54
CA ALA A 233 24.93 16.59 15.48
C ALA A 233 24.46 15.74 14.28
N PHE A 234 23.23 15.99 13.81
CA PHE A 234 22.62 15.29 12.68
C PHE A 234 22.87 15.95 11.32
N GLY A 235 23.43 17.16 11.29
CA GLY A 235 23.59 17.96 10.07
C GLY A 235 23.12 19.40 10.24
N ARG A 236 22.81 20.07 9.12
CA ARG A 236 22.39 21.48 9.13
C ARG A 236 20.88 21.60 9.32
N MET A 237 20.47 22.44 10.26
CA MET A 237 19.08 22.75 10.56
C MET A 237 18.77 24.21 10.23
N VAL A 238 17.67 24.44 9.52
CA VAL A 238 17.16 25.77 9.19
C VAL A 238 15.71 25.90 9.63
N VAL A 239 15.34 27.11 10.09
CA VAL A 239 13.96 27.54 10.24
C VAL A 239 13.71 28.73 9.32
N GLY A 240 12.78 28.56 8.38
CA GLY A 240 12.33 29.58 7.44
C GLY A 240 11.50 30.67 8.08
N GLY A 241 11.41 31.81 7.42
CA GLY A 241 10.56 32.94 7.83
C GLY A 241 9.23 32.91 7.09
N PRO A 242 8.27 33.78 7.48
CA PRO A 242 6.88 33.77 6.98
C PRO A 242 6.72 34.32 5.54
N GLY A 243 7.79 34.36 4.77
CA GLY A 243 7.80 34.91 3.42
C GLY A 243 8.65 34.02 2.54
N ARG A 244 8.47 34.16 1.23
CA ARG A 244 9.04 33.23 0.25
C ARG A 244 10.52 32.90 0.47
N ASN A 245 10.79 31.60 0.60
CA ASN A 245 12.09 30.98 0.70
C ASN A 245 12.39 30.07 -0.51
N VAL A 246 13.68 29.86 -0.76
CA VAL A 246 14.18 28.86 -1.71
C VAL A 246 15.27 28.05 -1.02
N TYR A 247 15.06 26.74 -0.95
CA TYR A 247 15.90 25.79 -0.24
C TYR A 247 16.72 24.92 -1.20
N ASP A 248 18.04 24.88 -1.03
CA ASP A 248 18.89 23.83 -1.59
C ASP A 248 18.97 22.65 -0.59
N CYS A 249 18.04 21.71 -0.74
CA CYS A 249 17.92 20.53 0.11
C CYS A 249 19.12 19.57 -0.03
N THR A 250 20.04 19.76 -0.99
CA THR A 250 21.27 18.97 -1.06
C THR A 250 22.27 19.32 0.04
N GLN A 251 22.02 20.41 0.78
CA GLN A 251 22.90 20.94 1.83
C GLN A 251 22.21 21.09 3.19
N LEU A 252 20.95 20.65 3.33
CA LEU A 252 20.13 20.80 4.53
C LEU A 252 19.63 19.43 5.01
N ASP A 253 19.59 19.21 6.32
CA ASP A 253 19.15 17.94 6.92
C ASP A 253 17.83 18.09 7.67
N VAL A 254 17.56 19.26 8.23
CA VAL A 254 16.27 19.57 8.85
C VAL A 254 15.82 20.96 8.41
N ILE A 255 14.62 21.05 7.84
CA ILE A 255 13.97 22.30 7.46
C ILE A 255 12.64 22.37 8.22
N ILE A 256 12.38 23.50 8.85
CA ILE A 256 11.07 23.84 9.39
C ILE A 256 10.70 25.19 8.80
N ASP A 257 9.75 25.26 7.88
CA ASP A 257 9.20 26.53 7.43
C ASP A 257 8.01 26.93 8.29
N VAL A 258 7.79 28.23 8.45
CA VAL A 258 6.65 28.78 9.18
C VAL A 258 5.61 29.39 8.23
N GLY A 259 5.97 29.58 6.98
CA GLY A 259 5.08 29.67 5.83
C GLY A 259 5.52 30.65 4.76
N GLY A 260 4.75 30.73 3.67
CA GLY A 260 5.07 31.52 2.48
C GLY A 260 5.15 30.61 1.25
N ASP A 261 5.01 31.17 0.04
CA ASP A 261 5.01 30.36 -1.19
C ASP A 261 6.45 29.98 -1.61
N ASP A 262 6.92 28.85 -1.13
CA ASP A 262 8.30 28.44 -1.10
C ASP A 262 8.72 27.50 -2.24
N GLU A 263 10.02 27.27 -2.35
CA GLU A 263 10.59 26.37 -3.35
C GLU A 263 11.68 25.48 -2.77
N TYR A 264 11.44 24.18 -2.78
CA TYR A 264 12.33 23.15 -2.27
C TYR A 264 13.04 22.45 -3.43
N ARG A 265 14.37 22.58 -3.52
CA ARG A 265 15.18 22.01 -4.61
C ARG A 265 16.11 20.92 -4.11
N GLY A 266 16.03 19.74 -4.72
CA GLY A 266 16.86 18.58 -4.36
C GLY A 266 16.09 17.58 -3.50
N PRO A 267 16.75 16.78 -2.65
CA PRO A 267 16.09 15.70 -1.91
C PRO A 267 15.38 16.23 -0.64
N ALA A 268 14.32 17.03 -0.81
CA ALA A 268 13.52 17.55 0.30
C ALA A 268 13.02 16.40 1.19
N GLY A 269 13.41 16.38 2.47
CA GLY A 269 13.08 15.29 3.40
C GLY A 269 13.67 13.92 3.03
N GLY A 270 14.54 13.83 2.02
CA GLY A 270 15.12 12.59 1.50
C GLY A 270 16.43 12.20 2.19
N ALA A 271 16.47 11.02 2.79
CA ALA A 271 17.66 10.44 3.43
C ALA A 271 18.25 9.29 2.60
N GLY A 272 19.58 9.18 2.56
CA GLY A 272 20.23 8.15 1.77
C GLY A 272 21.75 8.23 1.76
N GLU A 273 22.33 8.26 0.57
CA GLU A 273 23.79 8.22 0.38
C GLU A 273 24.53 9.35 1.11
N ARG A 274 23.92 10.55 1.17
CA ARG A 274 24.50 11.75 1.77
C ARG A 274 24.38 11.77 3.30
N ASN A 275 23.22 11.40 3.80
CA ASN A 275 22.81 11.60 5.20
C ASN A 275 21.89 10.47 5.64
N ARG A 276 21.91 10.19 6.95
CA ARG A 276 21.05 9.15 7.54
C ARG A 276 19.66 9.65 7.88
N LEU A 277 19.49 10.96 7.95
CA LEU A 277 18.28 11.59 8.44
C LEU A 277 18.03 12.86 7.64
N ALA A 278 16.80 13.04 7.17
CA ALA A 278 16.34 14.26 6.51
C ALA A 278 14.89 14.53 6.94
N VAL A 279 14.59 15.78 7.34
CA VAL A 279 13.25 16.18 7.77
C VAL A 279 12.87 17.51 7.15
N VAL A 280 11.66 17.60 6.61
CA VAL A 280 11.01 18.85 6.20
C VAL A 280 9.67 18.94 6.92
N VAL A 281 9.38 20.10 7.49
CA VAL A 281 8.09 20.46 8.07
C VAL A 281 7.73 21.83 7.49
N ASP A 282 6.82 21.88 6.53
CA ASP A 282 6.16 23.12 6.13
C ASP A 282 4.87 23.28 6.92
N LEU A 283 4.50 24.52 7.21
CA LEU A 283 3.36 24.86 8.05
C LEU A 283 2.27 25.64 7.29
N ALA A 284 2.59 26.28 6.16
CA ALA A 284 1.62 27.03 5.37
C ALA A 284 2.24 27.62 4.09
N GLY A 285 1.53 27.57 2.96
CA GLY A 285 1.94 28.30 1.76
C GLY A 285 1.61 27.50 0.53
N ASN A 286 1.67 28.11 -0.66
CA ASN A 286 1.52 27.34 -1.89
C ASN A 286 2.91 27.07 -2.49
N ASP A 287 3.43 25.90 -2.18
CA ASP A 287 4.82 25.53 -2.32
C ASP A 287 5.11 24.72 -3.56
N ARG A 288 6.39 24.70 -3.91
CA ARG A 288 6.90 23.96 -5.06
C ARG A 288 8.08 23.11 -4.66
N TYR A 289 7.86 21.81 -4.62
CA TYR A 289 8.89 20.81 -4.38
C TYR A 289 9.42 20.28 -5.71
N LEU A 290 10.63 20.70 -6.07
CA LEU A 290 11.31 20.33 -7.32
C LEU A 290 12.44 19.33 -7.02
N CYS A 291 12.07 18.07 -7.06
CA CYS A 291 12.86 16.97 -6.55
C CYS A 291 13.38 16.01 -7.64
N GLY A 292 14.54 15.43 -7.36
CA GLY A 292 15.10 14.33 -8.16
C GLY A 292 14.54 12.98 -7.72
N ASN A 293 15.42 11.97 -7.69
CA ASN A 293 15.09 10.72 -7.02
C ASN A 293 15.40 10.81 -5.53
N ASP A 294 14.85 9.89 -4.73
CA ASP A 294 15.19 9.77 -3.31
C ASP A 294 14.92 11.06 -2.52
N ALA A 295 13.73 11.62 -2.76
CA ALA A 295 13.23 12.86 -2.16
C ALA A 295 11.84 12.67 -1.54
N LEU A 296 11.23 13.77 -1.10
CA LEU A 296 9.89 13.85 -0.54
C LEU A 296 9.68 12.83 0.59
N GLY A 297 10.47 12.97 1.66
CA GLY A 297 10.34 12.09 2.83
C GLY A 297 10.81 10.65 2.62
N SER A 298 11.56 10.34 1.56
CA SER A 298 12.07 8.99 1.32
C SER A 298 13.35 8.66 2.09
N ALA A 299 13.65 7.37 2.26
CA ALA A 299 14.82 6.92 2.99
C ALA A 299 15.47 5.65 2.41
N SER A 300 16.78 5.69 2.18
CA SER A 300 17.61 4.50 1.92
C SER A 300 18.60 4.28 3.07
N LEU A 301 18.40 3.26 3.91
CA LEU A 301 19.18 3.04 5.15
C LEU A 301 19.24 4.30 6.04
N GLY A 302 18.07 4.86 6.32
CA GLY A 302 17.93 6.10 7.08
C GLY A 302 16.48 6.38 7.49
N ILE A 303 16.22 7.63 7.87
CA ILE A 303 14.90 8.17 8.18
C ILE A 303 14.67 9.43 7.33
N GLY A 304 13.64 9.42 6.51
CA GLY A 304 13.17 10.57 5.73
C GLY A 304 11.76 10.93 6.17
N VAL A 305 11.50 12.21 6.40
CA VAL A 305 10.18 12.73 6.73
C VAL A 305 9.96 14.03 5.97
N LEU A 306 8.83 14.14 5.29
CA LEU A 306 8.28 15.39 4.80
C LEU A 306 6.86 15.48 5.34
N LEU A 307 6.57 16.58 6.04
CA LEU A 307 5.23 16.97 6.44
C LEU A 307 4.96 18.34 5.83
N ASP A 308 3.90 18.44 5.05
CA ASP A 308 3.27 19.70 4.68
C ASP A 308 1.93 19.80 5.41
N ALA A 309 1.59 20.99 5.87
CA ALA A 309 0.46 21.19 6.76
C ALA A 309 -0.73 21.91 6.12
N ALA A 310 -0.47 22.76 5.12
CA ALA A 310 -1.52 23.57 4.49
C ALA A 310 -0.99 24.27 3.23
N GLY A 311 -1.72 24.15 2.13
CA GLY A 311 -1.32 24.82 0.89
C GLY A 311 -1.99 24.22 -0.33
N ASP A 312 -2.03 24.92 -1.45
CA ASP A 312 -2.25 24.28 -2.75
C ASP A 312 -0.86 24.05 -3.40
N ASP A 313 -0.27 22.88 -3.16
CA ASP A 313 1.13 22.56 -3.37
C ASP A 313 1.41 21.79 -4.67
N GLN A 314 2.67 21.87 -5.10
CA GLN A 314 3.16 21.16 -6.28
C GLN A 314 4.37 20.30 -5.94
N TYR A 315 4.15 18.99 -5.99
CA TYR A 315 5.17 17.97 -5.75
C TYR A 315 5.65 17.35 -7.06
N GLU A 316 6.83 17.75 -7.53
CA GLU A 316 7.47 17.16 -8.71
C GLU A 316 8.69 16.34 -8.29
N ALA A 317 8.67 15.02 -8.51
CA ALA A 317 9.79 14.15 -8.19
C ALA A 317 10.00 13.03 -9.21
N GLN A 318 11.23 12.56 -9.33
CA GLN A 318 11.54 11.32 -10.04
C GLN A 318 11.35 10.12 -9.10
N GLY A 319 11.86 8.95 -9.48
CA GLY A 319 11.55 7.71 -8.79
C GLY A 319 12.11 7.61 -7.36
N ARG A 320 11.59 6.65 -6.59
CA ARG A 320 11.97 6.41 -5.18
C ARG A 320 11.71 7.63 -4.30
N SER A 321 10.58 8.29 -4.46
CA SER A 321 10.22 9.51 -3.73
C SER A 321 8.86 9.36 -3.03
N ALA A 322 8.45 10.37 -2.27
CA ALA A 322 7.15 10.43 -1.60
C ALA A 322 6.96 9.24 -0.65
N GLY A 323 7.73 9.25 0.44
CA GLY A 323 7.68 8.22 1.47
C GLY A 323 8.36 6.90 1.14
N PHE A 324 9.03 6.76 -0.01
CA PHE A 324 9.77 5.54 -0.37
C PHE A 324 10.75 5.09 0.71
N ALA A 325 10.86 3.78 0.98
CA ALA A 325 11.78 3.24 1.97
C ALA A 325 12.55 2.01 1.50
N LEU A 326 13.87 2.11 1.52
CA LEU A 326 14.80 1.02 1.33
C LEU A 326 15.55 0.74 2.64
N ALA A 327 15.15 -0.31 3.37
CA ALA A 327 15.74 -0.67 4.66
C ALA A 327 15.84 0.51 5.64
N GLY A 328 14.89 1.42 5.53
CA GLY A 328 14.77 2.66 6.27
C GLY A 328 13.31 2.93 6.63
N PHE A 329 13.05 4.16 7.06
CA PHE A 329 11.73 4.69 7.33
C PHE A 329 11.50 5.93 6.48
N GLY A 330 10.55 5.89 5.56
CA GLY A 330 10.15 7.04 4.75
C GLY A 330 8.71 7.43 5.09
N ALA A 331 8.46 8.72 5.27
CA ALA A 331 7.13 9.27 5.49
C ALA A 331 6.93 10.56 4.71
N PHE A 332 5.86 10.60 3.93
CA PHE A 332 5.32 11.79 3.29
C PHE A 332 3.90 11.99 3.83
N VAL A 333 3.62 13.18 4.35
CA VAL A 333 2.31 13.54 4.89
C VAL A 333 1.95 14.92 4.36
N ASP A 334 0.86 15.00 3.62
CA ASP A 334 0.12 16.23 3.36
C ASP A 334 -1.12 16.24 4.27
N LEU A 335 -1.48 17.40 4.82
CA LEU A 335 -2.61 17.52 5.75
C LEU A 335 -3.81 18.26 5.15
N ALA A 336 -3.61 19.13 4.16
CA ALA A 336 -4.65 19.98 3.64
C ALA A 336 -4.19 20.72 2.39
N GLY A 337 -4.97 20.63 1.32
CA GLY A 337 -4.65 21.36 0.12
C GLY A 337 -5.57 21.10 -1.05
N ASN A 338 -5.13 21.49 -2.24
CA ASN A 338 -5.61 20.90 -3.49
C ASN A 338 -4.37 20.74 -4.37
N ASP A 339 -3.74 19.61 -4.20
CA ASP A 339 -2.36 19.40 -4.50
C ASP A 339 -2.18 18.70 -5.82
N ARG A 340 -0.96 18.87 -6.33
CA ARG A 340 -0.54 18.22 -7.55
C ARG A 340 0.72 17.41 -7.34
N TYR A 341 0.58 16.11 -7.49
CA TYR A 341 1.66 15.15 -7.44
C TYR A 341 2.04 14.69 -8.85
N VAL A 342 3.29 14.93 -9.24
CA VAL A 342 3.92 14.42 -10.46
C VAL A 342 5.14 13.61 -10.06
N LEU A 343 4.95 12.30 -9.93
CA LEU A 343 5.91 11.38 -9.34
C LEU A 343 6.41 10.36 -10.38
N GLY A 344 7.67 9.95 -10.24
CA GLY A 344 8.26 8.87 -11.03
C GLY A 344 7.84 7.48 -10.55
N ASP A 345 8.65 6.48 -10.87
CA ASP A 345 8.41 5.09 -10.47
C ASP A 345 8.80 4.85 -9.00
N MET A 346 8.22 3.84 -8.35
CA MET A 346 8.52 3.50 -6.95
C MET A 346 8.26 4.68 -6.00
N CYS A 347 7.13 5.37 -6.17
CA CYS A 347 6.78 6.53 -5.34
C CYS A 347 5.50 6.31 -4.54
N ALA A 348 5.23 7.20 -3.60
CA ALA A 348 4.01 7.22 -2.79
C ALA A 348 3.87 5.93 -1.96
N GLY A 349 4.68 5.81 -0.90
CA GLY A 349 4.50 4.76 0.10
C GLY A 349 5.01 3.38 -0.33
N VAL A 350 6.16 3.31 -1.00
CA VAL A 350 6.74 2.05 -1.52
C VAL A 350 7.91 1.59 -0.66
N ALA A 351 7.91 0.33 -0.20
CA ALA A 351 8.95 -0.16 0.70
C ALA A 351 9.62 -1.46 0.25
N ILE A 352 10.93 -1.55 0.48
CA ILE A 352 11.74 -2.76 0.34
C ILE A 352 12.57 -2.93 1.61
N ALA A 353 12.36 -4.02 2.35
CA ALA A 353 13.00 -4.28 3.65
C ALA A 353 12.87 -3.14 4.68
N GLY A 354 11.93 -2.20 4.48
CA GLY A 354 11.75 -0.98 5.25
C GLY A 354 10.28 -0.65 5.46
N ASN A 355 10.00 0.60 5.84
CA ASN A 355 8.66 1.08 6.12
C ASN A 355 8.40 2.41 5.44
N ALA A 356 7.40 2.47 4.58
CA ALA A 356 7.09 3.61 3.72
C ALA A 356 5.65 4.05 3.95
N ILE A 357 5.47 5.34 4.26
CA ILE A 357 4.18 5.97 4.54
C ILE A 357 3.98 7.12 3.57
N PHE A 358 2.83 7.10 2.88
CA PHE A 358 2.27 8.24 2.18
C PHE A 358 0.87 8.47 2.74
N VAL A 359 0.60 9.70 3.19
CA VAL A 359 -0.69 10.13 3.69
C VAL A 359 -1.04 11.44 3.01
N ASP A 360 -2.21 11.46 2.40
CA ASP A 360 -2.99 12.66 2.12
C ASP A 360 -4.21 12.65 3.06
N VAL A 361 -4.60 13.81 3.57
CA VAL A 361 -5.70 13.92 4.54
C VAL A 361 -6.90 14.64 3.96
N ALA A 362 -6.69 15.71 3.18
CA ALA A 362 -7.79 16.53 2.72
C ALA A 362 -7.39 17.35 1.49
N GLY A 363 -8.20 17.27 0.43
CA GLY A 363 -8.03 18.11 -0.74
C GLY A 363 -8.60 17.48 -1.99
N ASP A 364 -8.93 18.28 -3.01
CA ASP A 364 -9.27 17.73 -4.33
C ASP A 364 -7.99 17.60 -5.18
N ASP A 365 -7.30 16.47 -5.06
CA ASP A 365 -5.92 16.33 -5.48
C ASP A 365 -5.76 15.61 -6.83
N ARG A 366 -4.56 15.76 -7.39
CA ARG A 366 -4.20 15.14 -8.67
C ARG A 366 -2.87 14.42 -8.57
N LEU A 367 -2.94 13.10 -8.58
CA LEU A 367 -1.79 12.20 -8.59
C LEU A 367 -1.50 11.64 -9.98
N ASN A 368 -0.32 11.93 -10.50
CA ASN A 368 0.26 11.21 -11.64
C ASN A 368 1.55 10.55 -11.19
N ALA A 369 1.57 9.22 -11.12
CA ALA A 369 2.71 8.45 -10.66
C ALA A 369 3.17 7.41 -11.69
N GLY A 370 4.46 7.12 -11.70
CA GLY A 370 5.04 6.02 -12.46
C GLY A 370 4.67 4.64 -11.90
N VAL A 371 5.28 3.59 -12.46
CA VAL A 371 4.97 2.21 -12.06
C VAL A 371 5.52 1.88 -10.66
N GLU A 372 4.99 0.83 -10.02
CA GLU A 372 5.40 0.39 -8.68
C GLU A 372 5.10 1.43 -7.59
N SER A 373 3.92 2.08 -7.61
CA SER A 373 3.61 3.23 -6.75
C SER A 373 2.32 3.05 -5.93
N CYS A 374 2.10 3.91 -4.93
CA CYS A 374 0.88 3.93 -4.11
C CYS A 374 0.75 2.67 -3.22
N GLY A 375 1.48 2.65 -2.11
CA GLY A 375 1.29 1.66 -1.05
C GLY A 375 1.84 0.27 -1.39
N VAL A 376 2.90 0.18 -2.20
CA VAL A 376 3.46 -1.11 -2.63
C VAL A 376 4.46 -1.64 -1.61
N GLY A 377 4.19 -2.85 -1.10
CA GLY A 377 5.11 -3.63 -0.28
C GLY A 377 5.93 -4.60 -1.12
N LEU A 378 7.16 -4.24 -1.44
CA LEU A 378 8.12 -5.15 -2.07
C LEU A 378 8.82 -6.00 -0.99
N PRO A 379 9.69 -6.96 -1.35
CA PRO A 379 10.17 -7.97 -0.40
C PRO A 379 10.73 -7.38 0.91
N GLY A 380 10.15 -7.81 2.03
CA GLY A 380 10.48 -7.40 3.39
C GLY A 380 10.00 -6.00 3.77
N GLY A 381 9.32 -5.29 2.88
CA GLY A 381 8.83 -3.93 3.11
C GLY A 381 7.36 -3.88 3.48
N LEU A 382 6.99 -2.84 4.24
CA LEU A 382 5.63 -2.37 4.44
C LEU A 382 5.44 -1.07 3.67
N GLY A 383 4.64 -1.11 2.59
CA GLY A 383 4.25 0.05 1.83
C GLY A 383 2.83 0.48 2.21
N TRP A 384 2.65 1.76 2.50
CA TRP A 384 1.38 2.33 2.94
C TRP A 384 1.04 3.59 2.15
N PHE A 385 -0.15 3.62 1.61
CA PHE A 385 -0.78 4.79 1.02
C PHE A 385 -2.15 4.97 1.67
N CYS A 386 -2.41 6.14 2.20
CA CYS A 386 -3.73 6.54 2.66
C CYS A 386 -4.07 7.87 2.00
N ASP A 387 -5.25 7.92 1.39
CA ASP A 387 -5.99 9.16 1.25
C ASP A 387 -7.21 9.08 2.16
N ALA A 388 -7.57 10.20 2.80
CA ALA A 388 -8.65 10.27 3.76
C ALA A 388 -9.88 11.03 3.26
N LEU A 389 -9.73 12.15 2.55
CA LEU A 389 -10.86 13.01 2.17
C LEU A 389 -10.57 13.78 0.88
N GLY A 390 -11.62 13.96 0.08
CA GLY A 390 -11.64 14.87 -1.06
C GLY A 390 -11.98 14.14 -2.35
N ASP A 391 -12.24 14.87 -3.44
CA ASP A 391 -12.58 14.26 -4.72
C ASP A 391 -11.31 14.16 -5.61
N ASP A 392 -10.62 13.02 -5.55
CA ASP A 392 -9.29 12.86 -6.14
C ASP A 392 -9.28 12.35 -7.58
N VAL A 393 -8.18 12.64 -8.28
CA VAL A 393 -7.85 12.01 -9.57
C VAL A 393 -6.47 11.37 -9.53
N ARG A 394 -6.44 10.03 -9.67
CA ARG A 394 -5.20 9.24 -9.65
C ARG A 394 -4.95 8.53 -10.97
N ARG A 395 -3.73 8.68 -11.48
CA ARG A 395 -3.26 8.01 -12.69
C ARG A 395 -1.91 7.35 -12.44
N ILE A 396 -1.89 6.03 -12.50
CA ILE A 396 -0.69 5.24 -12.24
C ILE A 396 -0.26 4.48 -13.49
N ALA A 397 0.66 5.07 -14.23
CA ALA A 397 1.28 4.53 -15.42
C ALA A 397 2.57 5.31 -15.74
N HIS A 398 3.48 4.73 -16.52
CA HIS A 398 4.59 5.52 -17.05
C HIS A 398 4.06 6.75 -17.83
N VAL A 399 4.64 7.92 -17.54
CA VAL A 399 4.30 9.20 -18.16
C VAL A 399 4.21 9.07 -19.68
N GLY A 400 3.02 9.35 -20.23
CA GLY A 400 2.76 9.35 -21.68
C GLY A 400 2.21 8.05 -22.29
N LYS A 401 1.85 7.04 -21.48
CA LYS A 401 1.13 5.83 -21.94
C LYS A 401 -0.31 5.84 -21.43
N SER A 402 -1.27 5.49 -22.31
CA SER A 402 -2.69 5.40 -21.96
C SER A 402 -2.96 4.13 -21.15
N VAL A 403 -3.77 4.23 -20.10
CA VAL A 403 -4.20 3.11 -19.23
C VAL A 403 -5.22 2.20 -19.95
N ILE A 404 -5.90 2.74 -20.98
CA ILE A 404 -6.92 2.02 -21.76
C ILE A 404 -6.69 2.30 -23.25
N ASP A 405 -6.99 1.29 -24.07
CA ASP A 405 -6.85 1.14 -25.53
C ASP A 405 -5.51 0.63 -26.10
N GLY A 406 -5.54 -0.65 -26.49
CA GLY A 406 -4.89 -1.23 -27.68
C GLY A 406 -3.36 -1.19 -27.79
N ALA A 407 -2.67 -0.50 -26.89
CA ALA A 407 -1.23 -0.39 -26.83
C ALA A 407 -0.66 -1.31 -25.75
N SER A 408 0.55 -1.80 -25.96
CA SER A 408 1.34 -2.47 -24.93
C SER A 408 1.70 -1.47 -23.82
N VAL A 409 0.86 -1.37 -22.81
CA VAL A 409 1.19 -0.67 -21.57
C VAL A 409 2.18 -1.53 -20.80
N ASP A 410 3.18 -0.92 -20.17
CA ASP A 410 3.98 -1.64 -19.19
C ASP A 410 3.06 -1.95 -18.01
N VAL A 411 3.12 -3.17 -17.49
CA VAL A 411 2.32 -3.59 -16.33
C VAL A 411 2.71 -2.69 -15.14
N SER A 412 1.80 -1.85 -14.65
CA SER A 412 2.01 -1.16 -13.37
C SER A 412 1.79 -2.15 -12.22
N ILE A 413 2.44 -1.84 -11.10
CA ILE A 413 2.24 -2.48 -9.81
C ILE A 413 1.83 -1.35 -8.88
N ALA A 414 0.62 -1.35 -8.32
CA ALA A 414 0.16 -0.19 -7.56
C ALA A 414 -1.02 -0.46 -6.63
N LEU A 415 -1.38 0.53 -5.81
CA LEU A 415 -2.60 0.53 -4.99
C LEU A 415 -2.63 -0.69 -4.05
N GLY A 416 -1.63 -0.75 -3.15
CA GLY A 416 -1.65 -1.72 -2.07
C GLY A 416 -1.14 -3.11 -2.44
N VAL A 417 -0.33 -3.24 -3.49
CA VAL A 417 0.22 -4.54 -3.91
C VAL A 417 1.35 -5.00 -2.98
N GLY A 418 1.30 -6.26 -2.55
CA GLY A 418 2.37 -6.90 -1.79
C GLY A 418 3.05 -8.03 -2.55
N LEU A 419 4.38 -7.96 -2.70
CA LEU A 419 5.17 -8.94 -3.44
C LEU A 419 6.30 -9.51 -2.59
N GLY A 420 6.48 -10.83 -2.65
CA GLY A 420 7.62 -11.51 -2.04
C GLY A 420 8.74 -11.89 -3.02
N ALA A 421 9.90 -12.23 -2.45
CA ALA A 421 11.03 -12.85 -3.15
C ALA A 421 11.68 -13.95 -2.29
N PRO A 422 10.91 -14.96 -1.83
CA PRO A 422 11.47 -16.04 -1.02
C PRO A 422 12.47 -16.89 -1.82
N PRO A 423 13.52 -17.45 -1.18
CA PRO A 423 13.85 -17.31 0.23
C PRO A 423 14.81 -16.12 0.53
N LEU A 424 15.00 -15.18 -0.40
CA LEU A 424 15.99 -14.10 -0.25
C LEU A 424 15.58 -13.06 0.79
N LEU A 425 14.31 -12.67 0.78
CA LEU A 425 13.72 -11.73 1.73
C LEU A 425 12.35 -12.24 2.19
N ALA A 426 11.92 -11.74 3.35
CA ALA A 426 10.55 -11.94 3.80
C ALA A 426 9.56 -11.39 2.75
N PRO A 427 8.31 -11.86 2.72
CA PRO A 427 7.31 -11.28 1.83
C PRO A 427 7.02 -9.82 2.17
N GLY A 428 6.67 -9.02 1.16
CA GLY A 428 6.22 -7.63 1.34
C GLY A 428 4.72 -7.53 1.67
N CYS A 429 4.33 -6.41 2.28
CA CYS A 429 2.96 -6.05 2.59
C CYS A 429 2.64 -4.67 1.98
N GLY A 430 1.69 -4.62 1.05
CA GLY A 430 1.17 -3.37 0.50
C GLY A 430 -0.20 -3.04 1.07
N VAL A 431 -0.44 -1.78 1.37
CA VAL A 431 -1.72 -1.26 1.86
C VAL A 431 -2.06 0.02 1.13
N PHE A 432 -3.25 0.06 0.57
CA PHE A 432 -3.90 1.26 0.03
C PHE A 432 -5.23 1.45 0.75
N ILE A 433 -5.45 2.67 1.22
CA ILE A 433 -6.70 3.11 1.85
C ILE A 433 -7.13 4.36 1.10
N ASP A 434 -8.33 4.29 0.56
CA ASP A 434 -9.17 5.44 0.26
C ASP A 434 -10.29 5.42 1.31
N ALA A 435 -10.48 6.52 2.02
CA ALA A 435 -11.40 6.55 3.14
C ALA A 435 -12.74 7.18 2.79
N ALA A 436 -12.73 8.23 1.99
CA ALA A 436 -13.91 8.85 1.43
C ALA A 436 -13.57 9.83 0.32
N GLY A 437 -14.52 10.08 -0.57
CA GLY A 437 -14.32 10.97 -1.71
C GLY A 437 -15.22 10.62 -2.86
N HIS A 438 -15.09 11.32 -3.98
CA HIS A 438 -15.61 10.87 -5.28
C HIS A 438 -14.46 10.73 -6.26
N ASP A 439 -13.75 9.64 -6.13
CA ASP A 439 -12.44 9.42 -6.69
C ASP A 439 -12.47 8.88 -8.11
N ARG A 440 -11.45 9.25 -8.88
CA ARG A 440 -11.22 8.72 -10.23
C ARG A 440 -9.84 8.13 -10.34
N THR A 441 -9.78 6.81 -10.39
CA THR A 441 -8.53 6.07 -10.43
C THR A 441 -8.36 5.29 -11.74
N GLU A 442 -7.25 5.56 -12.44
CA GLU A 442 -6.82 4.82 -13.63
C GLU A 442 -5.46 4.14 -13.38
N VAL A 443 -5.43 2.81 -13.46
CA VAL A 443 -4.22 2.00 -13.28
C VAL A 443 -4.15 0.84 -14.27
N ALA A 444 -2.94 0.51 -14.75
CA ALA A 444 -2.73 -0.66 -15.62
C ALA A 444 -2.04 -1.79 -14.87
N GLY A 445 -2.48 -3.04 -15.05
CA GLY A 445 -1.77 -4.21 -14.52
C GLY A 445 -2.08 -4.53 -13.05
N LEU A 446 -1.07 -5.03 -12.33
CA LEU A 446 -1.20 -5.58 -10.98
C LEU A 446 -1.58 -4.48 -10.01
N SER A 447 -2.82 -4.48 -9.52
CA SER A 447 -3.30 -3.36 -8.73
C SER A 447 -4.44 -3.70 -7.77
N CYS A 448 -4.72 -2.78 -6.85
CA CYS A 448 -5.85 -2.84 -5.94
C CYS A 448 -5.76 -4.11 -5.07
N GLY A 449 -4.76 -4.18 -4.20
CA GLY A 449 -4.68 -5.19 -3.15
C GLY A 449 -4.21 -6.56 -3.64
N VAL A 450 -3.32 -6.62 -4.64
CA VAL A 450 -2.78 -7.92 -5.11
C VAL A 450 -1.73 -8.47 -4.15
N GLY A 451 -1.88 -9.74 -3.77
CA GLY A 451 -0.85 -10.52 -3.07
C GLY A 451 -0.11 -11.48 -3.99
N GLY A 452 1.17 -11.25 -4.23
CA GLY A 452 2.00 -12.08 -5.11
C GLY A 452 3.22 -12.69 -4.42
N ARG A 453 3.58 -13.92 -4.78
CA ARG A 453 4.86 -14.55 -4.35
C ARG A 453 5.02 -14.60 -2.82
N GLY A 454 3.93 -14.91 -2.11
CA GLY A 454 3.85 -14.95 -0.65
C GLY A 454 3.58 -13.60 0.02
N GLY A 455 3.52 -12.50 -0.75
CA GLY A 455 3.20 -11.17 -0.25
C GLY A 455 1.72 -10.99 0.08
N VAL A 456 1.43 -9.89 0.78
CA VAL A 456 0.10 -9.49 1.23
C VAL A 456 -0.28 -8.16 0.58
N GLY A 457 -1.34 -8.13 -0.21
CA GLY A 457 -1.90 -6.89 -0.73
C GLY A 457 -3.26 -6.59 -0.12
N ILE A 458 -3.47 -5.31 0.23
CA ILE A 458 -4.71 -4.79 0.81
C ILE A 458 -5.09 -3.52 0.06
N HIS A 459 -6.32 -3.49 -0.41
CA HIS A 459 -6.99 -2.30 -0.93
C HIS A 459 -8.29 -2.14 -0.16
N PHE A 460 -8.44 -0.97 0.44
CA PHE A 460 -9.64 -0.58 1.16
C PHE A 460 -10.15 0.69 0.50
N ASP A 461 -11.39 0.64 0.11
CA ASP A 461 -12.19 1.73 -0.43
C ASP A 461 -13.34 1.99 0.53
N GLY A 462 -13.58 3.26 0.80
CA GLY A 462 -14.34 3.73 1.95
C GLY A 462 -15.75 4.14 1.56
N ALA A 463 -16.04 5.43 1.71
CA ALA A 463 -17.34 6.01 1.38
C ALA A 463 -17.23 6.97 0.20
N GLY A 464 -17.91 6.69 -0.91
CA GLY A 464 -17.72 7.53 -2.09
C GLY A 464 -18.34 6.93 -3.34
N ASP A 465 -18.93 7.75 -4.21
CA ASP A 465 -19.28 7.31 -5.57
C ASP A 465 -18.02 7.35 -6.47
N ASP A 466 -17.28 6.23 -6.51
CA ASP A 466 -15.95 6.16 -7.08
C ASP A 466 -15.91 5.55 -8.49
N ALA A 467 -14.87 5.91 -9.24
CA ALA A 467 -14.64 5.43 -10.60
C ALA A 467 -13.26 4.79 -10.75
N LEU A 468 -13.24 3.47 -10.82
CA LEU A 468 -12.02 2.68 -10.94
C LEU A 468 -11.90 2.01 -12.31
N ILE A 469 -10.80 2.30 -13.01
CA ILE A 469 -10.39 1.55 -14.19
C ILE A 469 -9.05 0.89 -13.95
N ALA A 470 -9.07 -0.44 -13.88
CA ALA A 470 -7.89 -1.26 -13.65
C ALA A 470 -7.69 -2.33 -14.73
N GLY A 471 -6.42 -2.66 -14.99
CA GLY A 471 -6.02 -3.65 -15.99
C GLY A 471 -6.27 -5.11 -15.57
N ASP A 472 -5.46 -6.02 -16.11
CA ASP A 472 -5.46 -7.43 -15.68
C ASP A 472 -4.81 -7.57 -14.29
N LEU A 473 -5.24 -8.55 -13.49
CA LEU A 473 -4.77 -8.80 -12.11
C LEU A 473 -5.10 -7.64 -11.15
N ALA A 474 -6.39 -7.39 -10.93
CA ALA A 474 -6.85 -6.27 -10.12
C ALA A 474 -7.92 -6.66 -9.09
N PHE A 475 -7.99 -5.90 -8.00
CA PHE A 475 -9.05 -5.95 -7.00
C PHE A 475 -9.08 -7.26 -6.21
N GLY A 476 -8.23 -7.32 -5.18
CA GLY A 476 -8.21 -8.39 -4.17
C GLY A 476 -7.63 -9.71 -4.68
N VAL A 477 -6.76 -9.67 -5.68
CA VAL A 477 -6.24 -10.85 -6.39
C VAL A 477 -5.03 -11.48 -5.69
N ALA A 478 -4.82 -12.79 -5.85
CA ALA A 478 -3.64 -13.45 -5.29
C ALA A 478 -2.99 -14.51 -6.18
N TYR A 479 -1.66 -14.58 -6.17
CA TYR A 479 -0.90 -15.64 -6.86
C TYR A 479 0.42 -16.00 -6.14
N GLY A 480 0.94 -17.19 -6.43
CA GLY A 480 2.22 -17.65 -5.89
C GLY A 480 2.26 -17.69 -4.36
N ARG A 481 1.24 -18.28 -3.73
CA ARG A 481 1.06 -18.38 -2.26
C ARG A 481 0.77 -17.06 -1.56
N GLY A 482 0.40 -16.02 -2.31
CA GLY A 482 0.08 -14.69 -1.79
C GLY A 482 -1.28 -14.60 -1.10
N LEU A 483 -1.56 -13.42 -0.56
CA LEU A 483 -2.84 -13.04 0.01
C LEU A 483 -3.30 -11.70 -0.59
N GLY A 484 -4.42 -11.68 -1.29
CA GLY A 484 -5.02 -10.47 -1.82
C GLY A 484 -6.34 -10.16 -1.13
N LEU A 485 -6.57 -8.89 -0.81
CA LEU A 485 -7.79 -8.40 -0.20
C LEU A 485 -8.18 -7.06 -0.83
N ALA A 486 -9.40 -6.99 -1.34
CA ALA A 486 -10.07 -5.75 -1.69
C ALA A 486 -11.38 -5.65 -0.90
N ILE A 487 -11.64 -4.48 -0.33
CA ILE A 487 -12.88 -4.16 0.36
C ILE A 487 -13.32 -2.82 -0.20
N ASP A 488 -14.55 -2.75 -0.66
CA ASP A 488 -15.31 -1.52 -0.75
C ASP A 488 -16.39 -1.53 0.35
N GLU A 489 -16.55 -0.41 1.04
CA GLU A 489 -17.50 -0.26 2.13
C GLU A 489 -18.84 0.33 1.70
N SER A 490 -18.87 1.39 0.90
CA SER A 490 -20.11 2.02 0.46
C SER A 490 -19.95 3.06 -0.66
N GLY A 491 -20.97 3.20 -1.50
CA GLY A 491 -20.98 4.21 -2.56
C GLY A 491 -21.65 3.69 -3.83
N ASP A 492 -22.07 4.55 -4.75
CA ASP A 492 -22.56 4.10 -6.06
C ASP A 492 -21.40 4.08 -7.09
N ASP A 493 -20.66 2.97 -7.14
CA ASP A 493 -19.39 2.90 -7.86
C ASP A 493 -19.50 2.49 -9.33
N THR A 494 -18.46 2.87 -10.08
CA THR A 494 -18.23 2.42 -11.46
C THR A 494 -16.86 1.77 -11.63
N ARG A 495 -16.85 0.49 -12.00
CA ARG A 495 -15.61 -0.29 -12.05
C ARG A 495 -15.41 -0.99 -13.39
N SER A 496 -14.19 -0.93 -13.92
CA SER A 496 -13.80 -1.65 -15.13
C SER A 496 -12.50 -2.40 -14.91
N PHE A 497 -12.56 -3.72 -15.01
CA PHE A 497 -11.43 -4.62 -14.81
C PHE A 497 -11.05 -5.36 -16.09
N GLY A 498 -9.75 -5.63 -16.23
CA GLY A 498 -9.24 -6.63 -17.15
C GLY A 498 -9.56 -8.05 -16.69
N ARG A 499 -8.66 -8.98 -17.02
CA ARG A 499 -8.77 -10.40 -16.66
C ARG A 499 -8.13 -10.69 -15.31
N PHE A 500 -8.56 -11.78 -14.68
CA PHE A 500 -8.04 -12.25 -13.40
C PHE A 500 -8.27 -11.23 -12.29
N ALA A 501 -9.54 -10.86 -12.07
CA ALA A 501 -9.93 -9.76 -11.18
C ALA A 501 -10.98 -10.16 -10.14
N CYS A 502 -11.31 -9.25 -9.23
CA CYS A 502 -12.39 -9.38 -8.23
C CYS A 502 -12.24 -10.66 -7.39
N GLY A 503 -11.18 -10.71 -6.59
CA GLY A 503 -10.93 -11.82 -5.67
C GLY A 503 -10.45 -13.10 -6.36
N ALA A 504 -9.90 -13.04 -7.58
CA ALA A 504 -9.36 -14.22 -8.26
C ALA A 504 -8.02 -14.71 -7.65
N ALA A 505 -7.82 -16.03 -7.60
CA ALA A 505 -6.64 -16.64 -6.97
C ALA A 505 -5.99 -17.78 -7.79
N SER A 506 -4.66 -17.89 -7.71
CA SER A 506 -3.92 -19.07 -8.20
C SER A 506 -2.76 -19.51 -7.31
N ASP A 507 -2.30 -20.76 -7.47
CA ASP A 507 -1.05 -21.28 -6.88
C ASP A 507 -1.00 -21.23 -5.34
N GLU A 508 -1.89 -21.97 -4.68
CA GLU A 508 -1.97 -22.05 -3.20
C GLU A 508 -2.17 -20.69 -2.51
N SER A 509 -2.73 -19.71 -3.25
CA SER A 509 -3.00 -18.36 -2.74
C SER A 509 -4.41 -18.22 -2.20
N VAL A 510 -4.62 -17.15 -1.45
CA VAL A 510 -5.93 -16.77 -0.90
C VAL A 510 -6.29 -15.37 -1.41
N ALA A 511 -7.45 -15.22 -2.02
CA ALA A 511 -7.93 -13.96 -2.55
C ALA A 511 -9.34 -13.67 -2.05
N ALA A 512 -9.63 -12.40 -1.77
CA ALA A 512 -10.96 -11.99 -1.36
C ALA A 512 -11.29 -10.57 -1.88
N ALA A 513 -12.49 -10.41 -2.42
CA ALA A 513 -13.07 -9.12 -2.77
C ALA A 513 -14.45 -8.97 -2.10
N PHE A 514 -14.73 -7.81 -1.54
CA PHE A 514 -16.00 -7.49 -0.88
C PHE A 514 -16.57 -6.21 -1.44
N ASP A 515 -17.84 -6.28 -1.82
CA ASP A 515 -18.72 -5.13 -2.07
C ASP A 515 -19.57 -4.88 -0.84
N GLY A 516 -19.67 -3.61 -0.47
CA GLY A 516 -20.34 -3.15 0.72
C GLY A 516 -21.81 -2.85 0.48
N SER A 517 -22.14 -1.56 0.44
CA SER A 517 -23.50 -1.09 0.15
C SER A 517 -23.49 -0.01 -0.93
N GLY A 518 -24.32 -0.13 -1.95
CA GLY A 518 -24.29 0.82 -3.07
C GLY A 518 -25.09 0.32 -4.24
N ASP A 519 -25.44 1.15 -5.23
CA ASP A 519 -25.97 0.68 -6.51
C ASP A 519 -24.84 0.67 -7.57
N ASP A 520 -23.99 -0.36 -7.53
CA ASP A 520 -22.73 -0.45 -8.27
C ASP A 520 -22.87 -0.90 -9.72
N ARG A 521 -21.90 -0.48 -10.55
CA ARG A 521 -21.84 -0.86 -11.95
C ARG A 521 -20.45 -1.28 -12.33
N GLY A 522 -20.34 -2.37 -13.09
CA GLY A 522 -19.03 -2.69 -13.62
C GLY A 522 -18.94 -3.67 -14.78
N LEU A 523 -17.71 -3.74 -15.28
CA LEU A 523 -17.27 -4.62 -16.33
C LEU A 523 -16.06 -5.41 -15.83
N ALA A 524 -16.06 -6.72 -16.05
CA ALA A 524 -14.87 -7.54 -15.84
C ALA A 524 -14.66 -8.49 -17.02
N ARG A 525 -13.43 -9.01 -17.16
CA ARG A 525 -13.13 -10.11 -18.08
C ARG A 525 -12.74 -11.35 -17.31
N ALA A 526 -13.24 -12.51 -17.75
CA ALA A 526 -12.89 -13.76 -17.12
C ALA A 526 -11.38 -14.07 -17.27
N PRO A 527 -10.77 -14.77 -16.30
CA PRO A 527 -11.37 -15.22 -15.03
C PRO A 527 -11.62 -14.05 -14.05
N ALA A 528 -12.74 -14.02 -13.35
CA ALA A 528 -13.06 -12.99 -12.35
C ALA A 528 -14.03 -13.53 -11.29
N PHE A 529 -14.40 -12.70 -10.31
CA PHE A 529 -15.43 -12.97 -9.30
C PHE A 529 -15.17 -14.25 -8.49
N GLY A 530 -14.07 -14.23 -7.74
CA GLY A 530 -13.70 -15.36 -6.89
C GLY A 530 -13.24 -16.58 -7.67
N ALA A 531 -12.73 -16.43 -8.90
CA ALA A 531 -12.21 -17.55 -9.69
C ALA A 531 -10.92 -18.11 -9.05
N ALA A 532 -10.85 -19.44 -8.86
CA ALA A 532 -9.69 -20.10 -8.24
C ALA A 532 -9.06 -21.17 -9.13
N GLN A 533 -7.73 -21.24 -9.17
CA GLN A 533 -7.00 -22.28 -9.92
C GLN A 533 -5.77 -22.74 -9.13
N ARG A 534 -5.23 -23.93 -9.48
CA ARG A 534 -3.95 -24.42 -8.94
C ARG A 534 -3.86 -24.40 -7.39
N LEU A 535 -4.79 -25.08 -6.71
CA LEU A 535 -4.91 -25.17 -5.24
C LEU A 535 -5.24 -23.86 -4.51
N ALA A 536 -5.76 -22.87 -5.22
CA ALA A 536 -6.11 -21.60 -4.59
C ALA A 536 -7.51 -21.61 -3.95
N GLU A 537 -7.70 -20.66 -3.03
CA GLU A 537 -8.96 -20.33 -2.39
C GLU A 537 -9.32 -18.88 -2.74
N ALA A 538 -10.53 -18.66 -3.23
CA ALA A 538 -10.97 -17.35 -3.70
C ALA A 538 -12.42 -17.09 -3.30
N CYS A 539 -12.71 -15.86 -2.86
CA CYS A 539 -14.09 -15.40 -2.73
C CYS A 539 -14.31 -13.99 -3.27
N CYS A 540 -15.50 -13.76 -3.79
CA CYS A 540 -16.03 -12.45 -4.08
C CYS A 540 -17.45 -12.40 -3.49
N ILE A 541 -17.70 -11.42 -2.62
CA ILE A 541 -18.95 -11.32 -1.89
C ILE A 541 -19.53 -9.92 -2.07
N ASP A 542 -20.75 -9.88 -2.57
CA ASP A 542 -21.60 -8.71 -2.62
C ASP A 542 -22.57 -8.76 -1.43
N LEU A 543 -22.51 -7.72 -0.58
CA LEU A 543 -23.24 -7.67 0.68
C LEU A 543 -24.59 -6.93 0.57
N GLY A 544 -24.80 -6.13 -0.47
CA GLY A 544 -25.97 -5.26 -0.54
C GLY A 544 -25.89 -4.22 -1.63
N GLY A 545 -26.97 -4.09 -2.40
CA GLY A 545 -27.00 -3.06 -3.43
C GLY A 545 -28.09 -3.29 -4.45
N ARG A 546 -27.98 -2.60 -5.57
CA ARG A 546 -28.66 -2.99 -6.81
C ARG A 546 -27.66 -2.92 -7.95
N ASP A 547 -26.89 -3.99 -8.04
CA ASP A 547 -25.64 -3.96 -8.76
C ASP A 547 -25.83 -4.49 -10.17
N SER A 548 -25.03 -3.94 -11.09
CA SER A 548 -25.09 -4.31 -12.49
C SER A 548 -23.70 -4.58 -13.05
N TRP A 549 -23.42 -5.85 -13.27
CA TRP A 549 -22.13 -6.35 -13.71
C TRP A 549 -22.22 -7.05 -15.06
N SER A 550 -21.34 -6.66 -15.97
CA SER A 550 -21.12 -7.37 -17.24
C SER A 550 -19.80 -8.15 -17.17
N LEU A 551 -19.86 -9.45 -17.49
CA LEU A 551 -18.68 -10.31 -17.54
C LEU A 551 -18.48 -10.84 -18.97
N ASP A 552 -17.34 -10.50 -19.56
CA ASP A 552 -16.88 -11.13 -20.80
C ASP A 552 -16.19 -12.46 -20.48
N VAL A 553 -16.80 -13.58 -20.90
CA VAL A 553 -16.32 -14.95 -20.62
C VAL A 553 -15.46 -15.54 -21.75
N ASP A 554 -15.29 -14.85 -22.87
CA ASP A 554 -14.37 -15.27 -23.93
C ASP A 554 -12.91 -14.87 -23.64
N GLY A 555 -12.68 -14.22 -22.50
CA GLY A 555 -11.36 -13.99 -21.92
C GLY A 555 -10.62 -15.30 -21.65
N GLY A 556 -9.75 -15.71 -22.58
CA GLY A 556 -8.87 -16.86 -22.39
C GLY A 556 -7.99 -16.77 -21.14
N ALA A 557 -7.43 -17.90 -20.70
CA ALA A 557 -6.63 -17.99 -19.48
C ALA A 557 -5.47 -16.98 -19.42
N VAL A 558 -5.31 -16.31 -18.28
CA VAL A 558 -4.14 -15.46 -17.98
C VAL A 558 -2.96 -16.36 -17.61
N ARG A 559 -1.87 -16.29 -18.38
CA ARG A 559 -0.62 -16.97 -18.02
C ARG A 559 0.20 -16.06 -17.10
N ILE A 560 0.28 -16.43 -15.83
CA ILE A 560 1.24 -15.83 -14.90
C ILE A 560 2.57 -16.60 -15.09
N ALA A 561 3.64 -15.89 -15.45
CA ALA A 561 4.93 -16.50 -15.77
C ALA A 561 5.61 -17.12 -14.52
N GLY A 562 6.41 -18.18 -14.71
CA GLY A 562 7.27 -18.75 -13.66
C GLY A 562 6.65 -19.82 -12.75
N LEU A 563 5.44 -20.30 -13.03
CA LEU A 563 4.67 -21.16 -12.12
C LEU A 563 4.67 -22.64 -12.55
N ARG A 564 4.63 -23.55 -11.56
CA ARG A 564 4.65 -25.02 -11.76
C ARG A 564 3.23 -25.57 -11.91
N ALA A 565 3.10 -26.70 -12.62
CA ALA A 565 1.86 -27.47 -12.62
C ALA A 565 1.64 -28.06 -11.22
N VAL A 566 0.52 -27.73 -10.59
CA VAL A 566 0.13 -28.24 -9.27
C VAL A 566 -1.17 -29.01 -9.40
N THR A 567 -1.18 -30.25 -8.95
CA THR A 567 -2.36 -31.14 -8.99
C THR A 567 -3.17 -31.03 -7.70
N GLY A 568 -4.45 -30.73 -7.81
CA GLY A 568 -5.45 -30.85 -6.74
C GLY A 568 -6.64 -29.90 -6.93
N ALA A 569 -7.57 -29.90 -5.98
CA ALA A 569 -8.82 -29.14 -6.10
C ALA A 569 -8.62 -27.67 -5.71
N SER A 570 -9.16 -26.74 -6.51
CA SER A 570 -9.23 -25.31 -6.18
C SER A 570 -10.68 -24.94 -5.92
N ILE A 571 -10.92 -23.97 -5.03
CA ILE A 571 -12.27 -23.54 -4.70
C ILE A 571 -12.42 -22.03 -4.87
N GLY A 572 -13.38 -21.67 -5.70
CA GLY A 572 -13.80 -20.30 -5.94
C GLY A 572 -15.26 -20.12 -5.53
N VAL A 573 -15.58 -18.97 -4.95
CA VAL A 573 -16.94 -18.67 -4.49
C VAL A 573 -17.29 -17.24 -4.87
N PHE A 574 -18.39 -17.08 -5.60
CA PHE A 574 -19.10 -15.81 -5.72
C PHE A 574 -20.42 -15.93 -4.95
N LEU A 575 -20.69 -14.96 -4.07
CA LEU A 575 -21.93 -14.87 -3.31
C LEU A 575 -22.48 -13.46 -3.39
N ASP A 576 -23.68 -13.32 -3.93
CA ASP A 576 -24.58 -12.23 -3.58
C ASP A 576 -25.40 -12.67 -2.37
N VAL A 577 -25.33 -11.91 -1.28
CA VAL A 577 -26.08 -12.18 -0.05
C VAL A 577 -27.13 -11.12 0.29
N GLY A 578 -27.19 -10.03 -0.45
CA GLY A 578 -28.01 -8.86 -0.15
C GLY A 578 -28.12 -7.94 -1.35
N GLY A 579 -29.22 -7.21 -1.43
CA GLY A 579 -29.60 -6.49 -2.64
C GLY A 579 -30.92 -7.01 -3.20
N ALA A 580 -31.58 -6.19 -4.00
CA ALA A 580 -32.83 -6.58 -4.64
C ALA A 580 -32.80 -6.15 -6.10
N GLU A 581 -32.78 -7.13 -6.99
CA GLU A 581 -32.76 -6.96 -8.46
C GLU A 581 -31.37 -6.75 -9.09
N ASP A 582 -30.33 -7.34 -8.50
CA ASP A 582 -28.98 -7.39 -9.07
C ASP A 582 -28.96 -8.07 -10.45
N ARG A 583 -28.02 -7.63 -11.29
CA ARG A 583 -27.91 -8.07 -12.68
C ARG A 583 -26.47 -8.43 -13.03
N TYR A 584 -26.22 -9.73 -13.14
CA TYR A 584 -24.97 -10.28 -13.66
C TYR A 584 -25.16 -10.80 -15.09
N GLU A 585 -24.73 -10.02 -16.08
CA GLU A 585 -24.81 -10.37 -17.50
C GLU A 585 -23.51 -11.03 -17.97
N PHE A 586 -23.61 -12.21 -18.58
CA PHE A 586 -22.47 -12.95 -19.13
C PHE A 586 -22.48 -12.87 -20.65
N HIS A 587 -21.38 -12.37 -21.24
CA HIS A 587 -21.23 -12.17 -22.69
C HIS A 587 -20.11 -13.06 -23.24
N GLY A 588 -20.33 -13.71 -24.38
CA GLY A 588 -19.32 -14.54 -25.06
C GLY A 588 -19.84 -15.86 -25.64
N ALA A 589 -19.04 -16.54 -26.47
CA ALA A 589 -19.34 -17.86 -27.01
C ALA A 589 -19.44 -18.95 -25.92
N LEU A 590 -18.78 -18.73 -24.78
CA LEU A 590 -18.89 -19.56 -23.59
C LEU A 590 -20.00 -19.09 -22.64
N ALA A 591 -20.80 -18.08 -23.02
CA ALA A 591 -21.87 -17.54 -22.18
C ALA A 591 -23.01 -18.57 -22.00
N PRO A 592 -23.31 -18.94 -20.75
CA PRO A 592 -24.33 -19.95 -20.43
C PRO A 592 -25.78 -19.42 -20.35
N GLU A 593 -26.76 -20.30 -20.64
CA GLU A 593 -28.20 -19.96 -20.77
C GLU A 593 -28.99 -19.73 -19.45
N ASN A 594 -28.52 -20.14 -18.25
CA ASN A 594 -29.21 -19.93 -16.95
C ASN A 594 -28.26 -19.87 -15.72
N ALA A 595 -28.45 -18.92 -14.78
CA ALA A 595 -27.40 -18.38 -13.88
C ALA A 595 -27.26 -18.94 -12.44
N ARG A 596 -28.24 -19.68 -11.90
CA ARG A 596 -28.38 -19.79 -10.42
C ARG A 596 -27.35 -20.64 -9.65
N THR A 597 -26.61 -21.56 -10.29
CA THR A 597 -25.47 -22.29 -9.67
C THR A 597 -24.60 -22.89 -10.77
N ARG A 598 -23.28 -22.65 -10.75
CA ARG A 598 -22.35 -23.20 -11.76
C ARG A 598 -21.11 -23.83 -11.15
N MET A 599 -20.41 -24.62 -11.97
CA MET A 599 -19.05 -25.13 -11.75
C MET A 599 -18.27 -24.92 -13.05
N PHE A 600 -17.17 -24.18 -13.01
CA PHE A 600 -16.27 -24.00 -14.16
C PHE A 600 -15.12 -25.00 -14.09
N SER A 601 -14.89 -25.78 -15.15
CA SER A 601 -13.68 -26.59 -15.31
C SER A 601 -12.74 -25.92 -16.31
N ASP A 602 -11.43 -25.98 -16.07
CA ASP A 602 -10.40 -25.27 -16.85
C ASP A 602 -10.13 -25.86 -18.25
N GLY A 603 -10.99 -26.75 -18.75
CA GLY A 603 -10.85 -27.36 -20.07
C GLY A 603 -9.63 -28.26 -20.26
N ALA A 604 -8.72 -28.38 -19.27
CA ALA A 604 -7.46 -29.12 -19.39
C ALA A 604 -7.53 -30.55 -18.83
N GLY A 605 -8.64 -30.95 -18.21
CA GLY A 605 -8.89 -32.33 -17.78
C GLY A 605 -8.03 -32.82 -16.59
N GLU A 606 -7.08 -32.02 -16.11
CA GLU A 606 -6.14 -32.41 -15.04
C GLU A 606 -6.31 -31.62 -13.73
N THR A 607 -7.06 -30.52 -13.71
CA THR A 607 -7.32 -29.71 -12.50
C THR A 607 -8.81 -29.61 -12.19
N LEU A 608 -9.21 -30.11 -11.01
CA LEU A 608 -10.58 -29.98 -10.50
C LEU A 608 -10.77 -28.59 -9.88
N THR A 609 -10.94 -27.56 -10.72
CA THR A 609 -11.49 -26.28 -10.26
C THR A 609 -12.99 -26.40 -10.09
N LYS A 610 -13.51 -25.91 -8.96
CA LYS A 610 -14.95 -25.68 -8.75
C LYS A 610 -15.13 -24.24 -8.31
N GLN A 611 -15.76 -23.44 -9.16
CA GLN A 611 -16.24 -22.11 -8.80
C GLN A 611 -17.75 -22.18 -8.61
N VAL A 612 -18.24 -21.81 -7.43
CA VAL A 612 -19.66 -21.78 -7.08
C VAL A 612 -20.16 -20.35 -7.23
N PHE A 613 -21.24 -20.18 -7.97
CA PHE A 613 -21.94 -18.90 -8.12
C PHE A 613 -23.29 -19.03 -7.41
N VAL A 614 -23.59 -18.14 -6.47
CA VAL A 614 -24.90 -18.06 -5.79
C VAL A 614 -25.41 -16.63 -5.95
N ASP A 615 -26.61 -16.52 -6.48
CA ASP A 615 -27.30 -15.29 -6.87
C ASP A 615 -28.78 -15.46 -6.46
N ARG A 616 -29.34 -14.44 -5.79
CA ARG A 616 -30.56 -14.55 -4.97
C ARG A 616 -31.87 -14.43 -5.73
#